data_AF-A0A962XXK9-F1
#
_entry.id   AF-A0A962XXK9-F1
#
_cell.length_a   1.000
_cell.length_b   1.000
_cell.length_c   1.000
_cell.angle_alpha   90.00
_cell.angle_beta   90.00
_cell.angle_gamma   90.00
#
_symmetry.space_group_name_H-M   'P 1'
#
loop_
_entity.id
_entity.type
_entity.pdbx_description
1 polymer ?
#
loop_
_entity_poly.entity_id
_entity_poly.type
_entity_poly.pdbx_seq_one_letter_code
_entity_poly.pdbx_strand_id
1 'polypeptide(L)'
;MSAVLFVRVGSEVERTKLERRVLEKKPSFLEVPGLIQKIYDRDPETGDWCGIYCFESSDVLAAFRESDLAKSIPEAYAATDVRREVFDVCTPFTQTWALSTVEASHKGHGRLTGQPSLRRGPYQQLRRGA
;
A
#
# COMPACT_ATOMS: atom_id res chain seq x y z
N MET A 1 -3.43 17.73 7.66
CA MET A 1 -3.09 17.19 6.33
C MET A 1 -2.91 15.69 6.46
N SER A 2 -3.35 14.87 5.50
CA SER A 2 -3.15 13.42 5.55
C SER A 2 -1.66 13.10 5.54
N ALA A 3 -1.30 11.97 6.15
CA ALA A 3 0.10 11.62 6.37
C ALA A 3 0.36 10.15 6.01
N VAL A 4 1.55 9.89 5.46
CA VAL A 4 2.07 8.53 5.24
C VAL A 4 3.22 8.28 6.19
N LEU A 5 3.19 7.13 6.86
CA LEU A 5 4.33 6.58 7.56
C LEU A 5 4.87 5.39 6.75
N PHE A 6 6.14 5.46 6.36
CA PHE A 6 6.88 4.34 5.81
C PHE A 6 7.77 3.76 6.91
N VAL A 7 7.61 2.47 7.20
CA VAL A 7 8.44 1.74 8.17
C VAL A 7 9.17 0.63 7.44
N ARG A 8 10.48 0.61 7.54
CA ARG A 8 11.33 -0.47 7.06
C ARG A 8 11.94 -1.19 8.25
N VAL A 9 11.92 -2.51 8.20
CA VAL A 9 12.39 -3.39 9.26
C VAL A 9 13.37 -4.40 8.65
N GLY A 10 14.63 -4.30 9.08
CA GLY A 10 15.61 -5.37 8.90
C GLY A 10 15.32 -6.50 9.88
N SER A 11 15.39 -7.75 9.42
CA SER A 11 15.17 -8.93 10.27
C SER A 11 15.95 -10.12 9.73
N GLU A 12 16.54 -10.90 10.62
CA GLU A 12 17.21 -12.17 10.31
C GLU A 12 16.23 -13.36 10.34
N VAL A 13 14.96 -13.11 10.69
CA VAL A 13 13.94 -14.16 10.73
C VAL A 13 13.65 -14.66 9.31
N GLU A 14 13.51 -15.98 9.18
CA GLU A 14 13.17 -16.63 7.93
C GLU A 14 11.84 -16.10 7.36
N ARG A 15 11.80 -15.97 6.03
CA ARG A 15 10.72 -15.33 5.28
C ARG A 15 9.34 -15.90 5.60
N THR A 16 9.15 -17.21 5.57
CA THR A 16 7.82 -17.82 5.80
C THR A 16 7.30 -17.55 7.21
N LYS A 17 8.20 -17.46 8.19
CA LYS A 17 7.83 -17.05 9.55
C LYS A 17 7.36 -15.60 9.59
N LEU A 18 8.02 -14.69 8.90
CA LEU A 18 7.62 -13.28 8.83
C LEU A 18 6.29 -13.10 8.09
N GLU A 19 6.07 -13.82 7.00
CA GLU A 19 4.78 -13.87 6.28
C GLU A 19 3.65 -14.30 7.20
N ARG A 20 3.87 -15.33 8.03
CA ARG A 20 2.89 -15.76 9.03
C ARG A 20 2.58 -14.66 10.04
N ARG A 21 3.59 -13.98 10.58
CA ARG A 21 3.41 -12.87 11.54
C ARG A 21 2.63 -11.71 10.95
N VAL A 22 2.84 -11.39 9.66
CA VAL A 22 2.04 -10.38 8.95
C VAL A 22 0.56 -10.77 8.94
N LEU A 23 0.24 -12.02 8.60
CA LEU A 23 -1.15 -12.49 8.55
C LEU A 23 -1.82 -12.47 9.93
N GLU A 24 -1.10 -12.89 10.97
CA GLU A 24 -1.58 -12.88 12.36
C GLU A 24 -1.85 -11.46 12.87
N LYS A 25 -1.00 -10.49 12.51
CA LYS A 25 -1.10 -9.11 13.01
C LYS A 25 -2.02 -8.22 12.17
N LYS A 26 -2.32 -8.61 10.93
CA LYS A 26 -3.18 -7.85 10.00
C LYS A 26 -4.51 -7.40 10.61
N PRO A 27 -5.27 -8.24 11.36
CA PRO A 27 -6.55 -7.83 11.95
C PRO A 27 -6.43 -6.64 12.91
N SER A 28 -5.35 -6.57 13.70
CA SER A 28 -5.16 -5.49 14.68
C SER A 28 -5.04 -4.09 14.05
N PHE A 29 -4.66 -4.00 12.77
CA PHE A 29 -4.58 -2.71 12.08
C PHE A 29 -5.93 -2.26 11.51
N LEU A 30 -6.92 -3.14 11.41
CA LEU A 30 -8.27 -2.77 10.95
C LEU A 30 -9.02 -1.93 11.98
N GLU A 31 -8.59 -2.01 13.25
CA GLU A 31 -9.24 -1.35 14.38
C GLU A 31 -8.58 0.00 14.72
N VAL A 32 -7.54 0.41 14.00
CA VAL A 32 -6.84 1.68 14.26
C VAL A 32 -7.69 2.85 13.73
N PRO A 33 -8.23 3.72 14.59
CA PRO A 33 -9.05 4.84 14.14
C PRO A 33 -8.26 5.79 13.24
N GLY A 34 -8.82 6.15 12.09
CA GLY A 34 -8.22 7.08 11.12
C GLY A 34 -7.03 6.52 10.32
N LEU A 35 -6.71 5.22 10.45
CA LEU A 35 -5.83 4.52 9.50
C LEU A 35 -6.64 4.16 8.25
N ILE A 36 -6.37 4.85 7.15
CA ILE A 36 -7.04 4.64 5.86
C ILE A 36 -6.59 3.31 5.23
N GLN A 37 -5.29 3.06 5.22
CA GLN A 37 -4.72 1.89 4.55
C GLN A 37 -3.43 1.43 5.21
N LYS A 38 -3.28 0.10 5.27
CA LYS A 38 -2.04 -0.57 5.62
C LYS A 38 -1.58 -1.46 4.47
N ILE A 39 -0.39 -1.18 3.95
CA ILE A 39 0.29 -1.98 2.93
C ILE A 39 1.49 -2.68 3.57
N TYR A 40 1.67 -3.94 3.19
CA TYR A 40 2.84 -4.76 3.50
C TYR A 40 3.60 -4.95 2.20
N ASP A 41 4.89 -4.67 2.23
CA ASP A 41 5.75 -4.79 1.06
C ASP A 41 7.11 -5.34 1.49
N ARG A 42 7.96 -5.65 0.51
CA ARG A 42 9.32 -6.11 0.74
C ARG A 42 10.26 -5.37 -0.18
N ASP A 43 11.37 -4.90 0.38
CA ASP A 43 12.43 -4.34 -0.44
C ASP A 43 13.16 -5.49 -1.18
N PRO A 44 13.21 -5.45 -2.53
CA PRO A 44 13.80 -6.54 -3.31
C PRO A 44 15.34 -6.56 -3.28
N GLU A 45 16.00 -5.46 -2.94
CA GLU A 45 17.46 -5.34 -2.92
C GLU A 45 18.03 -5.84 -1.59
N THR A 46 17.41 -5.42 -0.49
CA THR A 46 17.84 -5.72 0.89
C THR A 46 17.13 -6.92 1.47
N GLY A 47 15.91 -7.21 0.99
CA GLY A 47 15.04 -8.21 1.58
C GLY A 47 14.27 -7.74 2.81
N ASP A 48 14.41 -6.47 3.19
CA ASP A 48 13.76 -5.86 4.35
C ASP A 48 12.25 -5.85 4.22
N TRP A 49 11.58 -5.94 5.36
CA TRP A 49 10.13 -5.85 5.42
C TRP A 49 9.69 -4.40 5.51
N CYS A 50 8.74 -4.05 4.67
CA CYS A 50 8.24 -2.70 4.55
C CYS A 50 6.76 -2.63 4.96
N GLY A 51 6.44 -1.54 5.64
CA GLY A 51 5.11 -1.23 6.09
C GLY A 51 4.74 0.20 5.75
N ILE A 52 3.72 0.36 4.91
CA ILE A 52 3.20 1.67 4.53
C ILE A 52 1.86 1.89 5.21
N TYR A 53 1.72 3.00 5.92
CA TYR A 53 0.53 3.35 6.68
C TYR A 53 0.03 4.71 6.19
N CYS A 54 -1.22 4.75 5.75
CA CYS A 54 -1.87 5.97 5.26
C CYS A 54 -2.87 6.44 6.30
N PHE A 55 -2.71 7.65 6.83
CA PHE A 55 -3.55 8.23 7.88
C PHE A 55 -4.36 9.42 7.36
N GLU A 56 -5.57 9.59 7.90
CA GLU A 56 -6.44 10.73 7.60
C GLU A 56 -5.79 12.08 7.96
N SER A 57 -4.99 12.11 9.04
CA SER A 57 -4.24 13.28 9.46
C SER A 57 -2.89 12.95 10.12
N SER A 58 -2.01 13.95 10.19
CA SER A 58 -0.79 13.94 11.00
C SER A 58 -1.03 13.65 12.48
N ASP A 59 -2.15 14.13 13.02
CA ASP A 59 -2.49 13.94 14.45
C ASP A 59 -2.85 12.49 14.74
N VAL A 60 -3.55 11.83 13.81
CA VAL A 60 -3.82 10.39 13.89
C VAL A 60 -2.53 9.58 13.80
N LEU A 61 -1.59 9.96 12.92
CA LEU A 61 -0.26 9.32 12.86
C LEU A 61 0.48 9.46 14.20
N ALA A 62 0.46 10.65 14.80
CA ALA A 62 1.08 10.89 16.10
C ALA A 62 0.45 10.03 17.20
N ALA A 63 -0.88 9.96 17.26
CA ALA A 63 -1.60 9.09 18.20
C ALA A 63 -1.28 7.60 17.98
N PHE A 64 -1.23 7.16 16.73
CA PHE A 64 -0.86 5.78 16.39
C PHE A 64 0.55 5.44 16.87
N ARG A 65 1.53 6.33 16.71
CA ARG A 65 2.92 6.11 17.17
C ARG A 65 3.01 5.87 18.67
N GLU A 66 2.12 6.48 19.44
CA GLU A 66 2.08 6.29 20.89
C GLU A 66 1.33 5.04 21.34
N SER A 67 0.62 4.37 20.43
CA SER A 67 -0.10 3.13 20.74
C SER A 67 0.84 1.95 21.02
N ASP A 68 0.38 1.03 21.85
CA ASP A 68 1.06 -0.25 22.12
C ASP A 68 1.22 -1.07 20.82
N LEU A 69 0.24 -0.96 19.91
CA LEU A 69 0.32 -1.63 18.62
C LEU A 69 1.54 -1.16 17.82
N ALA A 70 1.78 0.15 17.73
CA ALA A 70 2.95 0.69 17.03
C ALA A 70 4.27 0.37 17.75
N LYS A 71 4.28 0.46 19.08
CA LYS A 71 5.46 0.15 19.92
C LYS A 71 5.84 -1.33 19.86
N SER A 72 4.87 -2.23 19.63
CA SER A 72 5.10 -3.68 19.48
C SER A 72 5.67 -4.10 18.12
N ILE A 73 5.74 -3.21 17.12
CA ILE A 73 6.16 -3.56 15.75
C ILE A 73 7.59 -4.13 15.73
N PRO A 74 8.62 -3.48 16.32
CA PRO A 74 9.99 -4.00 16.28
C PRO A 74 10.09 -5.41 16.86
N GLU A 75 9.47 -5.64 18.02
CA GLU A 75 9.46 -6.95 18.68
C GLU A 75 8.72 -8.00 17.82
N ALA A 76 7.54 -7.64 17.31
CA ALA A 76 6.74 -8.54 16.49
C ALA A 76 7.49 -9.04 15.25
N TYR A 77 8.39 -8.24 14.68
CA TYR A 77 9.18 -8.66 13.52
C TYR A 77 10.62 -9.06 13.86
N ALA A 78 10.96 -9.15 15.15
CA ALA A 78 12.33 -9.37 15.64
C ALA A 78 13.33 -8.48 14.88
N ALA A 79 13.01 -7.19 14.85
CA ALA A 79 13.72 -6.19 14.08
C ALA A 79 15.16 -6.04 14.58
N THR A 80 16.12 -6.14 13.68
CA THR A 80 17.53 -5.78 13.94
C THR A 80 17.78 -4.30 13.65
N ASP A 81 17.04 -3.74 12.69
CA ASP A 81 17.01 -2.32 12.37
C ASP A 81 15.59 -1.85 12.07
N VAL A 82 15.28 -0.60 12.40
CA VAL A 82 13.97 0.01 12.10
C VAL A 82 14.14 1.46 11.64
N ARG A 83 13.85 1.69 10.36
CA ARG A 83 13.80 3.03 9.76
C ARG A 83 12.35 3.49 9.63
N ARG A 84 12.10 4.75 9.98
CA ARG A 84 10.77 5.38 9.89
C ARG A 84 10.86 6.70 9.15
N GLU A 85 10.00 6.88 8.16
CA GLU A 85 9.91 8.10 7.36
C GLU A 85 8.46 8.57 7.31
N VAL A 86 8.26 9.88 7.43
CA VAL A 86 6.93 10.50 7.40
C VAL A 86 6.87 11.43 6.21
N PHE A 87 5.75 11.36 5.49
CA PHE A 87 5.47 12.21 4.35
C PHE A 87 4.11 12.85 4.51
N ASP A 88 4.03 14.15 4.21
CA ASP A 88 2.75 14.82 4.02
C ASP A 88 2.18 14.43 2.66
N VAL A 89 0.87 14.17 2.64
CA VAL A 89 0.18 13.81 1.40
C VAL A 89 -0.39 15.06 0.78
N CYS A 90 0.24 15.51 -0.31
CA CYS A 90 -0.14 16.73 -1.03
C CYS A 90 -1.41 16.59 -1.89
N THR A 91 -1.88 15.37 -2.13
CA THR A 91 -3.09 15.06 -2.90
C THR A 91 -3.98 14.09 -2.15
N PRO A 92 -5.31 14.15 -2.26
CA PRO A 92 -6.18 13.20 -1.57
C PRO A 92 -5.88 11.75 -2.00
N PHE A 93 -6.08 10.80 -1.08
CA PHE A 93 -6.09 9.37 -1.42
C PHE A 93 -7.34 9.07 -2.26
N THR A 94 -7.27 9.27 -3.58
CA THR A 94 -8.35 8.90 -4.49
C THR A 94 -8.14 7.50 -5.02
N GLN A 95 -9.08 6.60 -4.75
CA GLN A 95 -9.17 5.31 -5.44
C GLN A 95 -9.81 5.53 -6.82
N THR A 96 -9.15 6.28 -7.70
CA THR A 96 -9.68 6.54 -9.05
C THR A 96 -9.44 5.33 -9.93
N TRP A 97 -10.33 4.35 -9.85
CA TRP A 97 -10.66 3.51 -10.99
C TRP A 97 -11.97 4.05 -11.57
N ALA A 98 -11.88 5.18 -12.26
CA ALA A 98 -12.96 5.52 -13.18
C ALA A 98 -12.94 4.42 -14.27
N LEU A 99 -13.77 3.39 -14.07
CA LEU A 99 -14.24 2.53 -15.14
C LEU A 99 -14.77 3.49 -16.21
N SER A 100 -14.02 3.67 -17.29
CA SER A 100 -14.55 4.30 -18.47
C SER A 100 -15.65 3.36 -18.99
N THR A 101 -16.89 3.59 -18.56
CA THR A 101 -18.08 3.03 -19.18
C THR A 101 -18.02 3.43 -20.65
N VAL A 102 -17.76 2.46 -21.53
CA VAL A 102 -17.94 2.68 -22.96
C VAL A 102 -19.44 2.79 -23.16
N GLU A 103 -19.96 3.99 -23.33
CA GLU A 103 -21.28 4.19 -23.91
C GLU A 103 -21.23 3.65 -25.34
N ALA A 104 -21.76 2.44 -25.54
CA ALA A 104 -21.97 1.88 -26.85
C ALA A 104 -23.04 2.72 -27.57
N SER A 105 -22.61 3.69 -28.37
CA SER A 105 -23.47 4.36 -29.34
C SER A 105 -23.86 3.34 -30.41
N HIS A 106 -25.08 2.80 -30.30
CA HIS A 106 -25.68 1.96 -31.33
C HIS A 106 -25.95 2.79 -32.58
N LYS A 107 -25.03 2.74 -33.55
CA LYS A 107 -25.32 2.97 -34.97
C LYS A 107 -24.57 1.97 -35.84
N GLY A 108 -25.31 1.16 -36.57
CA GLY A 108 -24.83 0.52 -37.80
C GLY A 108 -24.32 -0.92 -37.66
N HIS A 109 -24.85 -1.78 -38.51
CA HIS A 109 -24.57 -3.21 -38.63
C HIS A 109 -23.08 -3.54 -38.86
N GLY A 110 -22.56 -4.53 -38.13
CA GLY A 110 -21.27 -5.17 -38.42
C GLY A 110 -20.91 -6.20 -37.34
N ARG A 111 -20.51 -7.41 -37.74
CA ARG A 111 -20.20 -8.56 -36.87
C ARG A 111 -19.29 -8.19 -35.70
N LEU A 112 -19.70 -8.55 -34.48
CA LEU A 112 -18.88 -8.48 -33.28
C LEU A 112 -17.89 -9.66 -33.24
N THR A 113 -16.68 -9.44 -33.72
CA THR A 113 -15.48 -10.20 -33.30
C THR A 113 -14.40 -9.20 -32.92
N GLY A 114 -14.47 -8.67 -31.71
CA GLY A 114 -13.44 -7.80 -31.15
C GLY A 114 -13.27 -8.12 -29.67
N GLN A 115 -12.14 -8.74 -29.31
CA GLN A 115 -11.70 -8.81 -27.92
C GLN A 115 -11.56 -7.38 -27.37
N PRO A 116 -11.95 -7.12 -26.10
CA PRO A 116 -11.76 -5.81 -25.51
C PRO A 116 -10.27 -5.47 -25.45
N SER A 117 -9.85 -4.48 -26.22
CA SER A 117 -8.49 -3.94 -26.14
C SER A 117 -8.36 -3.23 -24.79
N LEU A 118 -7.64 -3.83 -23.85
CA LEU A 118 -7.20 -3.19 -22.62
C LEU A 118 -6.35 -1.97 -23.00
N ARG A 119 -6.93 -0.77 -22.98
CA ARG A 119 -6.14 0.46 -23.08
C ARG A 119 -5.24 0.51 -21.85
N ARG A 120 -3.93 0.42 -22.09
CA ARG A 120 -2.92 0.56 -21.05
C ARG A 120 -3.06 1.93 -20.40
N GLY A 121 -3.19 1.95 -19.08
CA GLY A 121 -3.21 3.19 -18.31
C GLY A 121 -1.92 4.01 -18.49
N PRO A 122 -1.96 5.30 -18.14
CA PRO A 122 -0.88 6.25 -18.42
C PRO A 122 0.48 5.85 -17.81
N TYR A 123 0.50 4.99 -16.78
CA TYR A 123 1.72 4.52 -16.12
C TYR A 123 2.41 3.31 -16.75
N GLN A 124 1.83 2.68 -17.79
CA GLN A 124 2.48 1.57 -18.50
C GLN A 124 3.32 1.98 -19.72
N GLN A 125 3.49 3.29 -19.97
CA GLN A 125 4.34 3.77 -21.07
C GLN A 125 5.82 3.94 -20.70
N LEU A 126 6.20 3.82 -19.43
CA LEU A 126 7.59 4.02 -18.97
C LEU A 126 8.48 2.76 -18.97
N ARG A 127 8.06 1.65 -19.59
CA ARG A 127 8.89 0.44 -19.75
C ARG A 127 9.18 0.11 -21.21
N ARG A 128 9.77 1.06 -21.93
CA ARG A 128 10.58 0.79 -23.14
C ARG A 128 11.69 1.83 -23.20
N GLY A 129 12.84 1.52 -22.61
CA GLY A 129 14.03 2.38 -22.64
C GLY A 129 14.95 2.19 -21.44
N ALA A 130 15.42 0.95 -21.25
CA ALA A 130 16.64 0.63 -20.52
C ALA A 130 17.26 -0.60 -21.21
#